data_AF-A0A2K0USZ4-F1
#
_entry.id   AF-A0A2K0USZ4-F1
#
_cell.length_a   1.000
_cell.length_b   1.000
_cell.length_c   1.000
_cell.angle_alpha   90.00
_cell.angle_beta   90.00
_cell.angle_gamma   90.00
#
_symmetry.space_group_name_H-M   'P 1'
#
loop_
_entity.id
_entity.type
_entity.pdbx_description
1 polymer ?
#
loop_
_entity_poly.entity_id
_entity_poly.type
_entity_poly.pdbx_seq_one_letter_code
_entity_poly.pdbx_strand_id
1 'polypeptide(L)'
;MGSFIDEIQEDRRTELLPNSAGDSKPEPGGHAKLEAALWWEARSYFETEVEAYKRLKDRQGVFIPYVYASVRRSSTSASVNISDYYSVNSIPLQFIPGSDLNNLPERPSSPTSQQE
;
A
#
# COMPACT_ATOMS: atom_id res chain seq x y z
N MET A 1 29.09 1.20 -6.15
CA MET A 1 28.12 1.68 -5.15
C MET A 1 26.74 1.47 -5.77
N GLY A 2 25.95 0.54 -5.25
CA GLY A 2 24.56 0.35 -5.68
C GLY A 2 23.68 1.50 -5.18
N SER A 3 22.51 1.70 -5.79
CA SER A 3 21.55 2.68 -5.27
C SER A 3 21.08 2.25 -3.89
N PHE A 4 20.78 3.19 -3.00
CA PHE A 4 20.16 2.90 -1.69
C PHE A 4 18.87 2.08 -1.82
N ILE A 5 18.15 2.23 -2.92
CA ILE A 5 16.95 1.42 -3.22
C ILE A 5 17.32 -0.05 -3.54
N ASP A 6 18.46 -0.28 -4.18
CA ASP A 6 18.94 -1.63 -4.48
C ASP A 6 19.34 -2.36 -3.19
N GLU A 7 19.94 -1.63 -2.24
CA GLU A 7 20.29 -2.12 -0.90
C GLU A 7 19.02 -2.55 -0.12
N ILE A 8 17.98 -1.71 -0.09
CA ILE A 8 16.68 -2.06 0.53
C ILE A 8 16.04 -3.30 -0.13
N GLN A 9 16.12 -3.43 -1.46
CA GLN A 9 15.56 -4.59 -2.15
C GLN A 9 16.31 -5.88 -1.81
N GLU A 10 17.63 -5.81 -1.66
CA GLU A 10 18.45 -6.97 -1.34
C GLU A 10 18.28 -7.40 0.13
N ASP A 11 18.17 -6.45 1.06
CA ASP A 11 17.82 -6.71 2.46
C ASP A 11 16.45 -7.40 2.55
N ARG A 12 15.43 -6.90 1.84
CA ARG A 12 14.10 -7.55 1.80
C ARG A 12 14.10 -8.96 1.24
N ARG A 13 15.00 -9.28 0.31
CA ARG A 13 15.09 -10.62 -0.28
C ARG A 13 15.75 -11.62 0.66
N THR A 14 16.59 -11.15 1.57
CA THR A 14 17.43 -11.98 2.42
C THR A 14 16.92 -12.10 3.85
N GLU A 15 16.04 -11.19 4.28
CA GLU A 15 15.47 -11.17 5.63
C GLU A 15 14.21 -12.05 5.77
N LEU A 16 14.19 -12.85 6.84
CA LEU A 16 13.04 -13.71 7.21
C LEU A 16 11.81 -12.93 7.69
N LEU A 17 12.01 -11.71 8.17
CA LEU A 17 10.97 -10.76 8.57
C LEU A 17 11.34 -9.39 7.99
N PRO A 18 10.40 -8.68 7.36
CA PRO A 18 10.69 -7.36 6.83
C PRO A 18 11.04 -6.41 7.97
N ASN A 19 12.25 -5.84 7.96
CA ASN A 19 12.60 -4.77 8.89
C ASN A 19 11.58 -3.63 8.78
N SER A 20 11.04 -3.22 9.93
CA SER A 20 10.12 -2.10 9.99
C SER A 20 10.90 -0.79 9.97
N ALA A 21 10.30 0.28 9.43
CA ALA A 21 10.89 1.62 9.47
C ALA A 21 11.23 2.11 10.90
N GLY A 22 10.66 1.47 11.94
CA GLY A 22 10.98 1.73 13.34
C GLY A 22 12.33 1.18 13.83
N ASP A 23 12.97 0.27 13.08
CA ASP A 23 14.18 -0.44 13.51
C ASP A 23 15.48 0.28 13.11
N SER A 24 15.39 1.37 12.34
CA SER A 24 16.57 2.10 11.87
C SER A 24 17.22 2.93 12.99
N LYS A 25 18.55 2.79 13.17
CA LYS A 25 19.32 3.67 14.04
C LYS A 25 19.33 5.12 13.52
N PRO A 26 19.28 6.13 14.40
CA PRO A 26 19.31 7.53 13.98
C PRO A 26 20.71 7.91 13.48
N GLU A 27 20.95 7.76 12.18
CA GLU A 27 22.12 8.29 11.49
C GLU A 27 21.83 9.65 10.84
N PRO A 28 22.85 10.50 10.61
CA PRO A 28 22.70 11.71 9.80
C PRO A 28 22.18 11.37 8.40
N GLY A 29 21.02 11.92 8.02
CA GLY A 29 20.33 11.56 6.78
C GLY A 29 19.44 10.31 6.86
N GLY A 30 19.36 9.68 8.03
CA GLY A 30 18.47 8.54 8.30
C GLY A 30 16.99 8.86 8.04
N HIS A 31 16.54 10.08 8.39
CA HIS A 31 15.18 10.51 8.09
C HIS A 31 14.87 10.54 6.60
N ALA A 32 15.77 11.09 5.77
CA ALA A 32 15.57 11.14 4.32
C ALA A 32 15.61 9.73 3.70
N LYS A 33 16.47 8.84 4.21
CA LYS A 33 16.52 7.43 3.82
C LYS A 33 15.22 6.70 4.16
N LEU A 34 14.71 6.88 5.38
CA LEU A 34 13.44 6.32 5.83
C LEU A 34 12.26 6.84 5.00
N GLU A 35 12.21 8.14 4.75
CA GLU A 35 11.15 8.77 3.95
C GLU A 35 11.16 8.23 2.52
N ALA A 36 12.34 8.12 1.90
CA ALA A 36 12.50 7.53 0.57
C ALA A 36 12.11 6.04 0.53
N ALA A 37 12.46 5.27 1.56
CA ALA A 37 12.07 3.87 1.69
C ALA A 37 10.55 3.71 1.80
N LEU A 38 9.91 4.51 2.66
CA LEU A 38 8.47 4.52 2.85
C LEU A 38 7.74 4.94 1.57
N TRP A 39 8.25 5.95 0.87
CA TRP A 39 7.71 6.39 -0.41
C TRP A 39 7.77 5.29 -1.46
N TRP A 40 8.92 4.62 -1.57
CA TRP A 40 9.11 3.51 -2.51
C TRP A 40 8.19 2.33 -2.20
N GLU A 41 8.04 1.99 -0.94
CA GLU A 41 7.14 0.93 -0.47
C GLU A 41 5.68 1.26 -0.78
N ALA A 42 5.21 2.45 -0.41
CA ALA A 42 3.85 2.89 -0.69
C ALA A 42 3.54 2.87 -2.19
N ARG A 43 4.50 3.29 -3.02
CA ARG A 43 4.39 3.21 -4.48
C ARG A 43 4.30 1.77 -4.97
N SER A 44 5.13 0.87 -4.44
CA SER A 44 5.13 -0.54 -4.80
C SER A 44 3.80 -1.22 -4.46
N TYR A 45 3.22 -0.91 -3.29
CA TYR A 45 1.90 -1.40 -2.90
C TYR A 45 0.79 -0.89 -3.81
N PHE A 46 0.81 0.40 -4.16
CA PHE A 46 -0.13 0.95 -5.13
C PHE A 46 -0.04 0.25 -6.50
N GLU A 47 1.17 0.08 -7.04
CA GLU A 47 1.37 -0.60 -8.34
C GLU A 47 0.88 -2.06 -8.30
N THR A 48 1.15 -2.75 -7.19
CA THR A 48 0.68 -4.13 -6.96
C THR A 48 -0.84 -4.20 -6.89
N GLU A 49 -1.48 -3.29 -6.17
CA GLU A 49 -2.94 -3.25 -6.01
C GLU A 49 -3.63 -2.95 -7.35
N VAL A 50 -3.14 -1.98 -8.12
CA VAL A 50 -3.64 -1.67 -9.46
C VAL A 50 -3.57 -2.90 -10.37
N GLU A 51 -2.44 -3.63 -10.34
CA GLU A 51 -2.27 -4.84 -11.13
C GLU A 51 -3.19 -5.98 -10.68
N ALA A 52 -3.40 -6.15 -9.38
CA ALA A 52 -4.33 -7.13 -8.83
C ALA A 52 -5.77 -6.86 -9.33
N TYR A 53 -6.24 -5.62 -9.27
CA TYR A 53 -7.55 -5.25 -9.79
C TYR A 53 -7.70 -5.44 -11.29
N LYS A 54 -6.65 -5.17 -12.09
CA LYS A 54 -6.65 -5.44 -13.53
C LYS A 54 -6.82 -6.93 -13.83
N ARG A 55 -6.17 -7.80 -13.06
CA ARG A 55 -6.27 -9.27 -13.21
C ARG A 55 -7.63 -9.80 -12.79
N LEU A 56 -8.25 -9.19 -11.78
CA LEU A 56 -9.56 -9.57 -11.24
C LEU A 56 -10.72 -8.80 -11.89
N LYS A 57 -10.54 -8.29 -13.12
CA LYS A 57 -11.54 -7.46 -13.80
C LYS A 57 -12.90 -8.14 -13.94
N ASP A 58 -12.92 -9.45 -14.13
CA ASP A 58 -14.13 -10.28 -14.22
C ASP A 58 -14.87 -10.45 -12.88
N ARG A 59 -14.20 -10.19 -11.75
CA ARG A 59 -14.75 -10.30 -10.39
C ARG A 59 -15.23 -8.98 -9.83
N GLN A 60 -14.90 -7.86 -10.49
CA GLN A 60 -15.32 -6.52 -10.06
C GLN A 60 -16.84 -6.35 -10.17
N GLY A 61 -17.44 -5.76 -9.13
CA GLY A 61 -18.87 -5.59 -8.95
C GLY A 61 -19.64 -6.83 -8.50
N VAL A 62 -18.99 -7.99 -8.44
CA VAL A 62 -19.59 -9.24 -7.96
C VAL A 62 -19.01 -9.64 -6.61
N PHE A 63 -17.68 -9.81 -6.56
CA PHE A 63 -16.97 -10.25 -5.36
C PHE A 63 -16.04 -9.19 -4.79
N ILE A 64 -15.59 -8.24 -5.62
CA ILE A 64 -14.71 -7.13 -5.22
C ILE A 64 -15.28 -5.82 -5.78
N PRO A 65 -14.94 -4.64 -5.20
CA PRO A 65 -15.38 -3.35 -5.71
C PRO A 65 -15.00 -3.12 -7.18
N TYR A 66 -15.81 -2.36 -7.92
CA TYR A 66 -15.34 -1.77 -9.17
C TYR A 66 -14.22 -0.77 -8.94
N VAL A 67 -13.21 -0.79 -9.80
CA VAL A 67 -12.21 0.26 -9.92
C VAL A 67 -12.65 1.25 -10.99
N TYR A 68 -12.83 2.51 -10.62
CA TYR A 68 -13.20 3.55 -11.58
C TYR A 68 -11.99 4.07 -12.36
N ALA A 69 -10.86 4.23 -11.69
CA ALA A 69 -9.61 4.70 -12.30
C ALA A 69 -8.40 4.39 -11.41
N SER A 70 -7.19 4.55 -11.95
CA SER A 70 -5.98 4.82 -11.18
C SER A 70 -5.56 6.25 -11.46
N VAL A 71 -5.40 7.06 -10.41
CA VAL A 71 -5.17 8.51 -10.53
C VAL A 71 -3.85 8.87 -9.84
N ARG A 72 -3.06 9.70 -10.52
CA ARG A 72 -1.86 10.32 -9.99
C ARG A 72 -2.02 11.83 -9.97
N ARG A 73 -1.94 12.44 -8.79
CA ARG A 73 -2.03 13.89 -8.61
C ARG A 73 -0.69 14.45 -8.20
N SER A 74 -0.06 15.21 -9.09
CA SER A 74 1.18 15.93 -8.78
C SER A 74 0.90 17.10 -7.84
N SER A 75 1.77 17.31 -6.86
CA SER A 75 1.76 18.54 -6.08
C SER A 75 2.17 19.73 -6.95
N THR A 76 1.39 20.82 -6.92
CA THR A 76 1.65 22.04 -7.70
C THR A 76 2.78 22.89 -7.13
N SER A 77 3.25 22.60 -5.92
CA SER A 77 4.31 23.35 -5.23
C SER A 77 5.71 22.75 -5.37
N ALA A 78 5.83 21.58 -5.98
CA ALA A 78 7.10 20.87 -6.13
C ALA A 78 7.84 21.31 -7.41
N SER A 79 9.18 21.40 -7.35
CA SER A 79 9.98 21.55 -8.56
C SER A 79 9.84 20.32 -9.46
N VAL A 80 10.02 20.49 -10.78
CA VAL A 80 9.83 19.43 -11.79
C VAL A 80 10.65 18.17 -11.48
N ASN A 81 11.79 18.32 -10.77
CA ASN A 81 12.69 17.21 -10.46
C ASN A 81 12.27 16.37 -9.24
N ILE A 82 11.32 16.84 -8.42
CA ILE A 82 10.82 16.12 -7.24
C ILE A 82 9.29 15.99 -7.23
N SER A 83 8.61 16.42 -8.30
CA SER A 83 7.15 16.33 -8.42
C SER A 83 6.65 14.89 -8.28
N ASP A 84 7.46 13.94 -8.70
CA ASP A 84 7.15 12.52 -8.62
C ASP A 84 7.06 12.01 -7.19
N TYR A 85 7.96 12.51 -6.34
CA TYR A 85 8.03 12.18 -4.93
C TYR A 85 6.80 12.71 -4.18
N TYR A 86 6.39 13.94 -4.46
CA TYR A 86 5.21 14.57 -3.87
C TYR A 86 3.89 14.23 -4.58
N SER A 87 3.90 13.28 -5.51
CA SER A 87 2.66 12.86 -6.18
C SER A 87 1.85 11.93 -5.29
N VAL A 88 0.55 12.18 -5.18
CA VAL A 88 -0.38 11.30 -4.49
C VAL A 88 -1.02 10.35 -5.51
N ASN A 89 -0.85 9.06 -5.26
CA ASN A 89 -1.51 8.00 -6.02
C ASN A 89 -2.82 7.61 -5.33
N SER A 90 -3.87 7.36 -6.11
CA SER A 90 -5.19 6.97 -5.57
C SER A 90 -5.94 6.05 -6.52
N ILE A 91 -6.77 5.17 -5.95
CA ILE A 91 -7.63 4.23 -6.67
C ILE A 91 -9.07 4.47 -6.21
N PRO A 92 -9.88 5.27 -6.92
CA PRO A 92 -11.30 5.38 -6.61
C PRO A 92 -12.01 4.04 -6.84
N LEU A 93 -12.60 3.51 -5.76
CA LEU A 93 -13.34 2.25 -5.74
C LEU A 93 -14.84 2.49 -5.57
N GLN A 94 -15.64 1.54 -6.06
CA GLN A 94 -17.06 1.47 -5.74
C GLN A 94 -17.24 1.37 -4.23
N PHE A 95 -18.11 2.24 -3.70
CA PHE A 95 -18.52 2.13 -2.30
C PHE A 95 -19.35 0.86 -2.10
N ILE A 96 -18.92 0.02 -1.15
CA ILE A 96 -19.68 -1.14 -0.69
C ILE A 96 -20.31 -0.76 0.65
N PRO A 97 -21.65 -0.67 0.74
CA PRO A 97 -22.32 -0.47 2.02
C PRO A 97 -21.97 -1.62 2.97
N GLY A 98 -21.34 -1.31 4.08
CA GLY A 98 -20.94 -2.27 5.11
C GLY A 98 -21.39 -1.82 6.49
N SER A 99 -21.12 -2.66 7.49
CA SER A 99 -21.30 -2.29 8.89
C SER A 99 -20.38 -1.12 9.24
N ASP A 100 -20.87 -0.21 10.09
CA ASP A 100 -20.04 0.83 10.67
C ASP A 100 -18.86 0.20 11.42
N LEU A 101 -17.65 0.74 11.25
CA LEU A 101 -16.45 0.32 11.96
C LEU A 101 -16.60 0.48 13.48
N ASN A 102 -17.50 1.36 13.92
CA ASN A 102 -17.84 1.55 15.33
C ASN A 102 -18.78 0.47 15.88
N ASN A 103 -19.43 -0.30 15.00
CA ASN A 103 -20.32 -1.41 15.35
C ASN A 103 -19.62 -2.75 15.09
N LEU A 104 -18.38 -2.88 15.56
CA LEU A 104 -17.67 -4.16 15.59
C LEU A 104 -18.44 -5.12 16.50
N PRO A 105 -18.82 -6.32 16.03
CA PRO A 105 -19.48 -7.29 16.89
C PRO A 105 -18.51 -7.68 18.02
N GLU A 106 -18.97 -7.55 19.28
CA GLU A 106 -18.18 -7.90 20.47
C GLU A 106 -17.77 -9.38 20.52
N ARG A 107 -18.32 -10.23 19.64
CA ARG A 107 -17.95 -11.64 19.53
C ARG A 107 -17.61 -12.00 18.08
N PRO A 108 -16.52 -12.74 17.85
CA PRO A 108 -16.35 -13.43 16.59
C PRO A 108 -17.52 -14.41 16.45
N SER A 109 -18.29 -14.25 15.37
CA SER A 109 -19.32 -15.20 14.96
C SER A 109 -18.62 -16.49 14.56
N SER A 110 -18.40 -17.40 15.52
CA SER A 110 -17.94 -18.74 15.21
C SER A 110 -18.97 -19.38 14.25
N PRO A 111 -18.54 -20.04 13.16
CA PRO A 111 -19.45 -20.76 12.30
C PRO A 111 -20.24 -21.75 13.17
N THR A 112 -21.57 -21.65 13.13
CA THR A 112 -22.41 -22.63 13.79
C THR A 112 -22.30 -23.92 12.99
N SER A 113 -21.44 -24.84 13.46
CA SER A 113 -21.48 -26.22 12.98
C SER A 113 -22.87 -26.77 13.28
N GLN A 114 -23.74 -26.83 12.28
CA GLN A 114 -24.86 -27.75 12.34
C GLN A 114 -24.26 -29.15 12.24
N GLN A 115 -24.19 -29.84 13.39
CA GLN A 115 -24.04 -31.28 13.39
C GLN A 115 -25.35 -31.87 12.87
N GLU A 116 -25.26 -32.57 11.74
CA GLU A 116 -26.21 -33.64 11.38
C GLU A 116 -26.08 -34.82 12.36
#